data_AF-A0A9J7EUW8-F1
#
_entry.id   AF-A0A9J7EUW8-F1
#
_cell.length_a   1.000
_cell.length_b   1.000
_cell.length_c   1.000
_cell.angle_alpha   90.00
_cell.angle_beta   90.00
_cell.angle_gamma   90.00
#
_symmetry.space_group_name_H-M   'P 1'
#
loop_
_entity.id
_entity.type
_entity.pdbx_description
1 polymer ?
#
loop_
_entity_poly.entity_id
_entity_poly.type
_entity_poly.pdbx_seq_one_letter_code
_entity_poly.pdbx_strand_id
1 'polypeptide(L)'
;MSEATTPTATEAPALDDRDVEPRTPMKRLGSTRKLAAFNNIRMQLSEQTRVLEARAEATAGVAGELHDYCRRRADLEHDYARALDKLARAAAQRHKDQKHKYALTLLPLRTTALVYILSQTAKFD
;
A
#
# COMPACT_ATOMS: atom_id res chain seq x y z
N MET A 1 -47.76 81.01 -23.81
CA MET A 1 -47.58 80.04 -22.71
C MET A 1 -46.91 78.81 -23.30
N SER A 2 -45.71 78.52 -22.79
CA SER A 2 -44.78 77.40 -22.97
C SER A 2 -44.95 76.43 -24.16
N GLU A 3 -44.05 76.55 -25.14
CA GLU A 3 -43.60 75.44 -25.98
C GLU A 3 -42.40 74.76 -25.29
N ALA A 4 -42.51 73.47 -25.02
CA ALA A 4 -41.44 72.66 -24.46
C ALA A 4 -40.70 71.96 -25.61
N THR A 5 -39.54 72.50 -26.01
CA THR A 5 -38.60 71.79 -26.89
C THR A 5 -37.66 70.94 -26.05
N THR A 6 -37.90 69.63 -26.04
CA THR A 6 -37.00 68.62 -25.48
C THR A 6 -35.76 68.50 -26.37
N PRO A 7 -34.52 68.45 -25.82
CA PRO A 7 -33.32 68.30 -26.65
C PRO A 7 -33.18 66.84 -27.10
N THR A 8 -32.99 66.66 -28.42
CA THR A 8 -32.61 65.39 -29.05
C THR A 8 -31.27 64.92 -28.48
N ALA A 9 -31.30 63.83 -27.72
CA ALA A 9 -30.10 63.13 -27.29
C ALA A 9 -29.44 62.48 -28.51
N THR A 10 -28.19 62.88 -28.79
CA THR A 10 -27.30 62.20 -29.73
C THR A 10 -27.16 60.73 -29.32
N GLU A 11 -27.70 59.83 -30.13
CA GLU A 11 -27.52 58.38 -29.98
C GLU A 11 -26.04 58.07 -30.21
N ALA A 12 -25.34 57.69 -29.14
CA ALA A 12 -23.98 57.17 -29.24
C ALA A 12 -24.00 55.89 -30.09
N PRO A 13 -23.02 55.65 -30.97
CA PRO A 13 -22.98 54.43 -31.77
C PRO A 13 -22.94 53.23 -30.82
N ALA A 14 -23.96 52.38 -30.88
CA ALA A 14 -24.03 51.14 -30.12
C ALA A 14 -22.73 50.35 -30.38
N LEU A 15 -21.87 50.26 -29.36
CA LEU A 15 -20.74 49.35 -29.38
C LEU A 15 -21.32 47.94 -29.54
N ASP A 16 -21.08 47.31 -30.69
CA ASP A 16 -21.44 45.93 -30.96
C ASP A 16 -20.86 45.05 -29.83
N ASP A 17 -21.71 44.57 -28.93
CA ASP A 17 -21.36 43.76 -27.76
C ASP A 17 -20.49 42.54 -28.12
N ARG A 18 -20.45 42.16 -29.39
CA ARG A 18 -19.59 41.11 -29.95
C ARG A 18 -18.09 41.40 -29.88
N ASP A 19 -17.68 42.65 -29.64
CA ASP A 19 -16.27 43.06 -29.50
C ASP A 19 -15.83 43.29 -28.05
N VAL A 20 -16.74 43.19 -27.07
CA VAL A 20 -16.45 43.37 -25.64
C VAL A 20 -15.75 42.14 -25.03
N GLU A 21 -15.92 40.97 -25.63
CA GLU A 21 -15.31 39.74 -25.10
C GLU A 21 -13.86 39.58 -25.59
N PRO A 22 -12.87 39.44 -24.67
CA PRO A 22 -11.48 39.21 -25.06
C PRO A 22 -11.40 38.00 -25.99
N ARG A 23 -11.15 38.24 -27.28
CA ARG A 23 -11.05 37.16 -28.26
C ARG A 23 -9.92 36.23 -27.82
N THR A 24 -10.29 35.00 -27.45
CA THR A 24 -9.31 33.96 -27.16
C THR A 24 -8.32 33.86 -28.32
N PRO A 25 -7.04 33.51 -28.07
CA PRO A 25 -6.03 33.48 -29.14
C PRO A 25 -6.50 32.72 -30.38
N MET A 26 -7.26 31.63 -30.20
CA MET A 26 -7.87 30.83 -31.27
C MET A 26 -8.94 31.58 -32.09
N LYS A 27 -9.74 32.46 -31.47
CA LYS A 27 -10.72 33.32 -32.16
C LYS A 27 -10.04 34.35 -33.08
N ARG A 28 -8.76 34.69 -32.84
CA ARG A 28 -7.95 35.62 -33.66
C ARG A 28 -7.28 34.97 -34.88
N LEU A 29 -7.25 33.64 -34.96
CA LEU A 29 -6.64 32.92 -36.08
C LEU A 29 -7.62 32.84 -37.27
N GLY A 30 -7.09 32.88 -38.49
CA GLY A 30 -7.85 32.54 -39.71
C GLY A 30 -8.10 31.03 -39.81
N SER A 31 -9.08 30.60 -40.63
CA SER A 31 -9.52 29.20 -40.73
C SER A 31 -8.37 28.19 -40.91
N THR A 32 -7.45 28.44 -41.86
CA THR A 32 -6.29 27.57 -42.12
C THR A 32 -5.36 27.45 -40.90
N ARG A 33 -5.11 28.56 -40.20
CA ARG A 33 -4.27 28.55 -38.98
C ARG A 33 -4.96 27.83 -37.82
N LYS A 34 -6.30 27.96 -37.69
CA LYS A 34 -7.07 27.18 -36.71
C LYS A 34 -6.97 25.68 -36.99
N LEU A 35 -7.10 25.27 -38.26
CA LEU A 35 -6.99 23.85 -38.63
C LEU A 35 -5.62 23.27 -38.28
N ALA A 36 -4.54 24.01 -38.58
CA ALA A 36 -3.18 23.60 -38.20
C ALA A 36 -3.01 23.50 -36.67
N ALA A 37 -3.54 24.48 -35.92
CA ALA A 37 -3.50 24.44 -34.46
C ALA A 37 -4.27 23.25 -33.88
N PHE A 38 -5.48 22.95 -34.38
CA PHE A 38 -6.26 21.79 -33.95
C PHE A 38 -5.56 20.47 -34.28
N ASN A 39 -4.93 20.35 -35.45
CA ASN A 39 -4.19 19.16 -35.80
C ASN A 39 -2.98 18.94 -34.87
N ASN A 40 -2.23 20.00 -34.57
CA ASN A 40 -1.13 19.95 -33.61
C ASN A 40 -1.60 19.55 -32.20
N ILE A 41 -2.70 20.14 -31.71
CA ILE A 41 -3.28 19.77 -30.41
C ILE A 41 -3.69 18.29 -30.41
N ARG A 42 -4.37 17.82 -31.46
CA ARG A 42 -4.78 16.42 -31.59
C ARG A 42 -3.56 15.48 -31.56
N MET A 43 -2.48 15.83 -32.27
CA MET A 43 -1.23 15.06 -32.24
C MET A 43 -0.61 15.04 -30.84
N GLN A 44 -0.54 16.18 -30.16
CA GLN A 44 -0.01 16.27 -28.79
C GLN A 44 -0.82 15.42 -27.82
N LEU A 45 -2.15 15.49 -27.87
CA LEU A 45 -3.03 14.68 -27.03
C LEU A 45 -2.87 13.19 -27.31
N SER A 46 -2.73 12.80 -28.58
CA SER A 46 -2.52 11.40 -28.96
C SER A 46 -1.20 10.85 -28.39
N GLU A 47 -0.12 11.64 -28.47
CA GLU A 47 1.16 11.25 -27.89
C GLU A 47 1.13 11.22 -26.36
N GLN A 48 0.45 12.16 -25.72
CA GLN A 48 0.25 12.15 -24.27
C GLN A 48 -0.50 10.89 -23.81
N THR A 49 -1.56 10.50 -24.51
CA THR A 49 -2.27 9.24 -24.23
C THR A 49 -1.31 8.05 -24.33
N ARG A 50 -0.52 7.96 -25.41
CA ARG A 50 0.45 6.87 -25.61
C ARG A 50 1.49 6.79 -24.48
N VAL A 51 2.02 7.94 -24.04
CA VAL A 51 2.99 8.01 -22.94
C VAL A 51 2.37 7.60 -21.61
N LEU A 52 1.12 8.02 -21.34
CA LEU A 52 0.41 7.64 -20.12
C LEU A 52 0.10 6.13 -20.10
N GLU A 53 -0.31 5.54 -21.22
CA GLU A 53 -0.49 4.09 -21.35
C GLU A 53 0.81 3.33 -21.10
N ALA A 54 1.92 3.74 -21.74
CA ALA A 54 3.22 3.12 -21.52
C ALA A 54 3.69 3.22 -20.06
N ARG A 55 3.43 4.36 -19.41
CA ARG A 55 3.74 4.55 -17.99
C ARG A 55 2.86 3.65 -17.11
N ALA A 56 1.57 3.56 -17.41
CA ALA A 56 0.63 2.72 -16.65
C ALA A 56 1.05 1.25 -16.72
N GLU A 57 1.40 0.76 -17.91
CA GLU A 57 1.90 -0.60 -18.12
C GLU A 57 3.19 -0.85 -17.34
N ALA A 58 4.16 0.07 -17.40
CA ALA A 58 5.39 -0.04 -16.62
C ALA A 58 5.12 -0.09 -15.11
N THR A 59 4.21 0.75 -14.60
CA THR A 59 3.84 0.72 -13.17
C THR A 59 3.09 -0.55 -12.78
N ALA A 60 2.27 -1.11 -13.68
CA ALA A 60 1.58 -2.38 -13.46
C ALA A 60 2.59 -3.55 -13.42
N GLY A 61 3.61 -3.53 -14.29
CA GLY A 61 4.71 -4.50 -14.26
C GLY A 61 5.44 -4.51 -12.92
N VAL A 62 5.88 -3.33 -12.44
CA VAL A 62 6.55 -3.20 -11.13
C VAL A 62 5.65 -3.65 -9.98
N ALA A 63 4.35 -3.31 -10.02
CA ALA A 63 3.40 -3.77 -9.01
C ALA A 63 3.24 -5.30 -9.01
N GLY A 64 3.25 -5.93 -10.20
CA GLY A 64 3.26 -7.38 -10.35
C GLY A 64 4.49 -8.04 -9.74
N GLU A 65 5.67 -7.50 -10.00
CA GLU A 65 6.93 -7.98 -9.39
C GLU A 65 6.90 -7.88 -7.86
N LEU A 66 6.42 -6.75 -7.33
CA LEU A 66 6.29 -6.54 -5.89
C LEU A 66 5.28 -7.51 -5.25
N HIS A 67 4.15 -7.75 -5.92
CA HIS A 67 3.16 -8.73 -5.50
C HIS A 67 3.77 -10.12 -5.38
N ASP A 68 4.50 -10.57 -6.41
CA ASP A 68 5.15 -11.87 -6.41
C ASP A 68 6.24 -12.00 -5.35
N TYR A 69 7.02 -10.93 -5.12
CA TYR A 69 7.99 -10.87 -4.04
C TYR A 69 7.32 -11.04 -2.67
N CYS A 70 6.28 -10.26 -2.39
CA CYS A 70 5.54 -10.33 -1.13
C CYS A 70 4.92 -11.72 -0.91
N ARG A 71 4.36 -12.33 -1.96
CA ARG A 71 3.82 -13.69 -1.90
C ARG A 71 4.89 -14.71 -1.51
N ARG A 72 6.03 -14.72 -2.21
CA ARG A 72 7.15 -15.62 -1.90
C ARG A 72 7.70 -15.39 -0.50
N ARG A 73 7.75 -14.13 -0.05
CA ARG A 73 8.21 -13.80 1.30
C ARG A 73 7.25 -14.34 2.36
N ALA A 74 5.94 -14.23 2.15
CA ALA A 74 4.94 -14.78 3.06
C ALA A 74 5.03 -16.30 3.16
N ASP A 75 5.20 -17.00 2.03
CA ASP A 75 5.39 -18.47 2.02
C ASP A 75 6.64 -18.87 2.84
N LEU A 76 7.75 -18.16 2.67
CA LEU A 76 9.00 -18.40 3.41
C LEU A 76 8.85 -18.11 4.91
N GLU A 77 8.26 -16.96 5.27
CA GLU A 77 8.03 -16.58 6.68
C GLU A 77 7.13 -17.61 7.38
N HIS A 78 6.12 -18.14 6.68
CA HIS A 78 5.24 -19.17 7.20
C HIS A 78 5.96 -20.51 7.43
N ASP A 79 6.77 -20.95 6.47
CA ASP A 79 7.56 -22.17 6.62
C ASP A 79 8.61 -22.05 7.73
N TYR A 80 9.22 -20.87 7.86
CA TYR A 80 10.14 -20.56 8.95
C TYR A 80 9.45 -20.60 10.31
N ALA A 81 8.26 -19.98 10.43
CA ALA A 81 7.45 -20.04 11.65
C ALA A 81 7.09 -21.49 12.04
N ARG A 82 6.73 -22.33 11.06
CA ARG A 82 6.48 -23.77 11.28
C ARG A 82 7.73 -24.51 11.75
N ALA A 83 8.90 -24.20 11.20
CA ALA A 83 10.16 -24.81 11.62
C ALA A 83 10.51 -24.43 13.07
N LEU A 84 10.29 -23.15 13.44
CA LEU A 84 10.47 -22.68 14.81
C LEU A 84 9.51 -23.36 15.79
N ASP A 85 8.23 -23.54 15.45
CA ASP A 85 7.27 -24.23 16.33
C ASP A 85 7.69 -25.70 16.56
N LYS A 86 8.14 -26.39 15.51
CA LYS A 86 8.70 -27.76 15.64
C LYS A 86 9.90 -27.79 16.57
N LEU A 87 10.83 -26.84 16.42
CA LEU A 87 12.01 -26.75 17.28
C LEU A 87 11.63 -26.48 18.74
N ALA A 88 10.71 -25.54 18.98
CA ALA A 88 10.22 -25.20 20.31
C ALA A 88 9.54 -26.40 20.99
N ARG A 89 8.69 -27.14 20.27
CA ARG A 89 8.07 -28.37 20.77
C ARG A 89 9.11 -29.44 21.08
N ALA A 90 10.09 -29.64 20.21
CA ALA A 90 11.16 -30.60 20.44
C ALA A 90 12.01 -30.25 21.67
N ALA A 91 12.33 -28.96 21.86
CA ALA A 91 13.05 -28.48 23.04
C ALA A 91 12.22 -28.68 24.33
N ALA A 92 10.93 -28.32 24.31
CA ALA A 92 10.03 -28.52 25.43
C ALA A 92 9.86 -30.01 25.79
N GLN A 93 9.75 -30.88 24.79
CA GLN A 93 9.66 -32.33 25.00
C GLN A 93 10.94 -32.87 25.63
N ARG A 94 12.12 -32.51 25.11
CA ARG A 94 13.41 -32.91 25.69
C ARG A 94 13.54 -32.51 27.16
N HIS A 95 13.08 -31.32 27.53
CA HIS A 95 13.11 -30.86 28.91
C HIS A 95 12.17 -31.67 29.82
N LYS A 96 10.96 -32.01 29.35
CA LYS A 96 10.03 -32.91 30.06
C LYS A 96 10.65 -34.31 30.23
N ASP A 97 11.23 -34.86 29.18
CA ASP A 97 11.86 -36.18 29.20
C ASP A 97 13.06 -36.21 30.16
N GLN A 98 13.88 -35.17 30.18
CA GLN A 98 14.97 -35.04 31.15
C GLN A 98 14.45 -35.00 32.58
N LYS A 99 13.45 -34.17 32.89
CA LYS A 99 12.83 -34.14 34.24
C LYS A 99 12.26 -35.50 34.63
N HIS A 100 11.58 -36.19 33.71
CA HIS A 100 11.05 -37.53 33.95
C HIS A 100 12.16 -38.54 34.23
N LYS A 101 13.26 -38.50 33.45
CA LYS A 101 14.45 -39.34 33.69
C LYS A 101 15.07 -39.06 35.06
N TYR A 102 15.28 -37.78 35.42
CA TYR A 102 15.79 -37.43 36.75
C TYR A 102 14.87 -37.90 37.87
N ALA A 103 13.55 -37.75 37.72
CA ALA A 103 12.59 -38.25 38.70
C ALA A 103 12.67 -39.78 38.84
N LEU A 104 12.68 -40.51 37.73
CA LEU A 104 12.80 -41.97 37.72
C LEU A 104 14.12 -42.45 38.33
N THR A 105 15.24 -41.79 38.05
CA THR A 105 16.55 -42.20 38.59
C THR A 105 16.69 -41.86 40.08
N LEU A 106 16.13 -40.75 40.56
CA LEU A 106 16.24 -40.35 41.96
C LEU A 106 15.31 -41.12 42.91
N LEU A 107 14.17 -41.61 42.40
CA LEU A 107 13.19 -42.36 43.20
C LEU A 107 13.80 -43.56 43.94
N PRO A 108 14.52 -44.49 43.27
CA PRO A 108 15.14 -45.62 43.94
C PRO A 108 16.13 -45.18 45.02
N LEU A 109 17.01 -44.21 44.73
CA LEU A 109 17.95 -43.67 45.72
C LEU A 109 17.25 -43.09 46.96
N ARG A 110 16.16 -42.34 46.74
CA ARG A 110 15.35 -41.78 47.84
C ARG A 110 14.67 -42.86 48.68
N THR A 111 14.08 -43.87 48.04
CA THR A 111 13.46 -44.99 48.77
C THR A 111 14.49 -45.80 49.55
N THR A 112 15.65 -46.08 48.96
CA THR A 112 16.72 -46.82 49.65
C THR A 112 17.26 -46.04 50.84
N ALA A 113 17.45 -44.72 50.70
CA ALA A 113 17.88 -43.87 51.80
C ALA A 113 16.85 -43.84 52.95
N LEU A 114 15.55 -43.74 52.64
CA LEU A 114 14.50 -43.80 53.65
C LEU A 114 14.47 -45.15 54.38
N VAL A 115 14.56 -46.26 53.65
CA VAL A 115 14.61 -47.61 54.24
C VAL A 115 15.85 -47.77 55.14
N TYR A 116 17.00 -47.25 54.72
CA TYR A 116 18.22 -47.27 55.52
C TYR A 116 18.06 -46.46 56.81
N ILE A 117 17.51 -45.24 56.74
CA ILE A 117 17.27 -44.40 57.92
C ILE A 117 16.32 -45.09 58.91
N LEU A 118 15.19 -45.62 58.44
CA LEU A 118 14.23 -46.35 59.28
C LEU A 118 14.85 -47.59 59.94
N SER A 119 15.72 -48.31 59.21
CA SER A 119 16.45 -49.46 59.75
C SER A 119 17.48 -49.07 60.81
N GLN A 120 18.02 -47.84 60.76
CA GLN A 120 18.93 -47.34 61.78
C GLN A 120 18.15 -46.87 63.01
N THR A 121 17.05 -46.13 62.84
CA THR A 121 16.21 -45.72 63.98
C THR A 121 15.63 -46.90 64.74
N ALA A 122 15.20 -47.97 64.05
CA ALA A 122 14.67 -49.18 64.69
C ALA A 122 15.72 -50.03 65.44
N LYS A 123 17.02 -49.76 65.29
CA LYS A 123 18.09 -50.42 66.04
C LYS A 123 18.54 -49.62 67.27
N PHE A 124 18.07 -48.38 67.40
CA PHE A 124 18.39 -47.48 68.51
C PHE A 124 17.29 -47.42 69.58
N ASP A 125 16.17 -48.13 69.38
CA ASP A 125 15.17 -48.50 70.40
C ASP A 125 15.47 -49.91 70.95
#